data_AF-A0A958RJM0-F1
#
_entry.id   AF-A0A958RJM0-F1
#
_cell.length_a   1.000
_cell.length_b   1.000
_cell.length_c   1.000
_cell.angle_alpha   90.00
_cell.angle_beta   90.00
_cell.angle_gamma   90.00
#
_symmetry.space_group_name_H-M   'P 1'
#
loop_
_entity.id
_entity.type
_entity.pdbx_description
1 polymer ?
#
loop_
_entity_poly.entity_id
_entity_poly.type
_entity_poly.pdbx_seq_one_letter_code
_entity_poly.pdbx_strand_id
1 'polypeptide(L)'
;MLKWAFFVIFATILGIGVYLYFYLGGYKEVAIQETQYAHLNLVYREHNGPYHQIGPVIEMVEKWAKRVGHKCDRTFGEYLDDPAKVEEGRLRSFGGCVVDQEITE
;
A
#
# COMPACT_ATOMS: atom_id res chain seq x y z
N MET A 1 0.68 -12.23 45.82
CA MET A 1 1.44 -12.63 44.61
C MET A 1 0.65 -12.37 43.33
N LEU A 2 -0.61 -12.82 43.24
CA LEU A 2 -1.46 -12.65 42.04
C LEU A 2 -1.71 -11.18 41.63
N LYS A 3 -1.87 -10.25 42.58
CA LYS A 3 -2.06 -8.81 42.30
C LYS A 3 -0.86 -8.16 41.58
N TRP A 4 0.36 -8.59 41.89
CA TRP A 4 1.58 -8.11 41.25
C TRP A 4 1.72 -8.67 39.83
N ALA A 5 1.31 -9.92 39.61
CA ALA A 5 1.26 -10.51 38.27
C ALA A 5 0.30 -9.74 37.35
N PHE A 6 -0.90 -9.39 37.82
CA PHE A 6 -1.84 -8.56 37.05
C PHE A 6 -1.28 -7.17 36.75
N PHE A 7 -0.62 -6.54 37.72
CA PHE A 7 0.01 -5.24 37.51
C PHE A 7 1.10 -5.30 36.43
N VAL A 8 1.96 -6.32 36.48
CA VAL A 8 3.02 -6.53 35.47
C VAL A 8 2.41 -6.76 34.09
N ILE A 9 1.41 -7.64 33.96
CA ILE A 9 0.75 -7.92 32.67
C ILE A 9 0.12 -6.64 32.10
N PHE A 10 -0.58 -5.87 32.92
CA PHE A 10 -1.19 -4.62 32.49
C PHE A 10 -0.14 -3.60 32.03
N ALA A 11 0.93 -3.43 32.81
CA ALA A 11 2.04 -2.54 32.46
C ALA A 11 2.72 -2.97 31.15
N THR A 12 2.87 -4.28 30.92
CA THR A 12 3.42 -4.80 29.66
C THR A 12 2.50 -4.51 28.48
N ILE A 13 1.20 -4.77 28.60
CA ILE A 13 0.22 -4.47 27.53
C ILE A 13 0.21 -2.97 27.23
N LEU A 14 0.20 -2.13 28.27
CA LEU A 14 0.26 -0.68 28.13
C LEU A 14 1.55 -0.25 27.42
N GLY A 15 2.70 -0.79 27.83
CA GLY A 15 4.00 -0.52 27.21
C GLY A 15 4.05 -0.91 25.74
N ILE A 16 3.52 -2.08 25.39
CA ILE A 16 3.40 -2.52 23.98
C ILE A 16 2.46 -1.59 23.20
N GLY A 17 1.32 -1.21 23.78
CA GLY A 17 0.38 -0.29 23.13
C GLY A 17 1.00 1.07 22.84
N VAL A 18 1.71 1.64 23.81
CA VAL A 18 2.45 2.90 23.64
C VAL A 18 3.54 2.74 22.58
N TYR A 19 4.33 1.66 22.64
CA TYR A 19 5.35 1.37 21.64
C TYR A 19 4.77 1.30 20.23
N LEU A 20 3.67 0.55 20.04
CA LEU A 20 3.01 0.42 18.75
C LEU A 20 2.41 1.74 18.26
N TYR A 21 1.82 2.55 19.14
CA TYR A 21 1.31 3.87 18.79
C TYR A 21 2.40 4.76 18.17
N PHE A 22 3.60 4.78 18.77
CA PHE A 22 4.72 5.55 18.23
C PHE A 22 5.34 4.88 16.99
N TYR A 23 5.50 3.56 16.99
CA TYR A 23 6.09 2.82 15.86
C TYR A 23 5.26 2.94 14.58
N LEU A 24 3.93 2.79 14.70
CA LEU A 24 2.99 2.91 13.58
C LEU A 24 2.67 4.37 13.22
N GLY A 25 3.14 5.33 14.03
CA GLY A 25 2.95 6.75 13.77
C GLY A 25 1.53 7.25 14.04
N GLY A 26 0.83 6.71 15.04
CA GLY A 26 -0.53 7.15 15.41
C GLY A 26 -0.63 8.63 15.83
N TYR A 27 0.50 9.27 16.12
CA TYR A 27 0.61 10.70 16.40
C TYR A 27 0.87 11.57 15.16
N LYS A 28 1.12 10.96 14.00
CA LYS A 28 1.43 11.71 12.77
C LYS A 28 0.13 12.20 12.16
N GLU A 29 0.03 13.51 11.97
CA GLU A 29 -1.10 14.10 11.25
C GLU A 29 -1.00 13.80 9.75
N VAL A 30 -2.15 13.63 9.11
CA VAL A 30 -2.23 13.47 7.65
C VAL A 30 -2.07 14.84 7.01
N ALA A 31 -0.90 15.10 6.42
CA ALA A 31 -0.66 16.30 5.64
C ALA A 31 -1.24 16.11 4.23
N ILE A 32 -2.30 16.86 3.90
CA ILE A 32 -2.85 16.91 2.54
C ILE A 32 -2.06 17.95 1.76
N GLN A 33 -1.44 17.53 0.67
CA GLN A 33 -0.72 18.41 -0.25
C GLN A 33 -1.26 18.23 -1.65
N GLU A 34 -1.48 19.34 -2.35
CA GLU A 34 -1.78 19.33 -3.77
C GLU A 34 -0.47 19.45 -4.53
N THR A 35 -0.16 18.44 -5.34
CA THR A 35 1.03 18.41 -6.19
C THR A 35 0.61 18.12 -7.62
N GLN A 36 1.22 18.85 -8.56
CA GLN A 36 1.05 18.61 -9.98
C GLN A 36 2.27 17.89 -10.52
N TYR A 37 2.09 16.68 -11.01
CA TYR A 37 3.14 15.93 -11.72
C TYR A 37 3.03 16.24 -13.22
N ALA A 38 4.12 16.72 -13.82
CA ALA A 38 4.13 17.09 -15.24
C ALA A 38 4.06 15.87 -16.17
N HIS A 39 4.72 14.76 -15.80
CA HIS A 39 4.72 13.52 -16.57
C HIS A 39 5.11 12.35 -15.67
N LEU A 40 4.40 11.22 -15.80
CA LEU A 40 4.71 9.96 -15.11
C LEU A 40 4.69 8.83 -16.13
N ASN A 41 5.78 8.07 -16.19
CA ASN A 41 5.81 6.82 -16.95
C ASN A 41 5.31 5.70 -16.06
N LEU A 42 4.22 5.05 -16.44
CA LEU A 42 3.58 4.00 -15.66
C LEU A 42 3.77 2.66 -16.34
N VAL A 43 4.27 1.69 -15.61
CA VAL A 43 4.16 0.28 -15.97
C VAL A 43 3.12 -0.32 -15.05
N TYR A 44 2.08 -0.89 -15.63
CA TYR A 44 0.99 -1.44 -14.84
C TYR A 44 0.37 -2.65 -15.52
N ARG A 45 -0.44 -3.36 -14.74
CA ARG A 45 -1.32 -4.40 -15.21
C ARG A 45 -2.72 -4.12 -14.71
N GLU A 46 -3.69 -4.38 -15.59
CA GLU A 46 -5.10 -4.33 -15.22
C GLU A 46 -5.46 -5.45 -14.25
N HIS A 47 -6.34 -5.12 -13.31
CA HIS A 47 -6.91 -6.03 -12.35
C HIS A 47 -8.41 -5.85 -12.32
N ASN A 48 -9.14 -6.96 -12.42
CA ASN A 48 -10.58 -7.01 -12.26
C ASN A 48 -10.89 -7.91 -11.07
N GLY A 49 -11.59 -7.38 -10.07
CA GLY A 49 -11.93 -8.10 -8.85
C GLY A 49 -11.62 -7.32 -7.57
N PRO A 50 -11.62 -8.01 -6.41
CA PRO A 50 -11.50 -7.38 -5.10
C PRO A 50 -10.25 -6.51 -4.93
N TYR A 51 -10.41 -5.25 -4.55
CA TYR A 51 -9.27 -4.33 -4.39
C TYR A 51 -8.21 -4.79 -3.38
N HIS A 52 -8.58 -5.54 -2.35
CA HIS A 52 -7.62 -6.10 -1.40
C HIS A 52 -6.71 -7.19 -2.01
N GLN A 53 -6.99 -7.65 -3.24
CA GLN A 53 -6.20 -8.62 -3.99
C GLN A 53 -5.29 -7.98 -5.05
N ILE A 54 -5.16 -6.65 -5.06
CA ILE A 54 -4.28 -5.94 -6.00
C ILE A 54 -2.79 -6.21 -5.76
N GLY A 55 -2.40 -6.57 -4.52
CA GLY A 55 -1.00 -6.79 -4.13
C GLY A 55 -0.23 -7.76 -5.04
N PRO A 56 -0.74 -8.99 -5.27
CA PRO A 56 -0.16 -9.93 -6.23
C PRO A 56 0.03 -9.38 -7.65
N VAL A 57 -0.84 -8.48 -8.12
CA VAL A 57 -0.72 -7.85 -9.45
C VAL A 57 0.44 -6.86 -9.47
N ILE A 58 0.57 -6.04 -8.43
CA ILE A 58 1.71 -5.13 -8.26
C ILE A 58 3.01 -5.92 -8.20
N GLU A 59 3.06 -7.00 -7.41
CA GLU A 59 4.25 -7.86 -7.29
C GLU A 59 4.65 -8.50 -8.63
N MET A 60 3.68 -8.86 -9.49
CA MET A 60 3.96 -9.34 -10.84
C MET A 60 4.64 -8.28 -11.70
N VAL A 61 4.17 -7.03 -11.64
CA VAL A 61 4.76 -5.90 -12.38
C VAL A 61 6.16 -5.59 -11.84
N GLU A 62 6.36 -5.56 -10.53
CA GLU A 62 7.68 -5.37 -9.91
C GLU A 62 8.69 -6.43 -10.36
N LYS A 63 8.29 -7.71 -10.33
CA LYS A 63 9.14 -8.82 -10.78
C LYS A 63 9.48 -8.73 -12.26
N TRP A 64 8.52 -8.30 -13.09
CA TRP A 64 8.76 -8.07 -14.51
C TRP A 64 9.74 -6.91 -14.70
N ALA A 65 9.50 -5.75 -14.08
CA ALA A 65 10.33 -4.55 -14.19
C ALA A 65 11.79 -4.85 -13.78
N LYS A 66 11.96 -5.56 -12.66
CA LYS A 66 13.28 -6.00 -12.20
C LYS A 66 13.98 -6.92 -13.21
N ARG A 67 13.24 -7.82 -13.87
CA ARG A 67 13.79 -8.74 -14.88
C ARG A 67 14.26 -8.00 -16.12
N VAL A 68 13.54 -6.96 -16.54
CA VAL A 68 13.89 -6.12 -17.71
C VAL A 68 14.84 -4.97 -17.35
N GLY A 69 15.36 -4.92 -16.11
CA GLY A 69 16.40 -3.97 -15.70
C GLY A 69 15.90 -2.60 -15.24
N HIS A 70 14.61 -2.45 -14.98
CA HIS A 70 14.00 -1.20 -14.52
C HIS A 70 13.73 -1.22 -13.01
N LYS A 71 13.94 -0.08 -12.36
CA LYS A 71 13.56 0.14 -10.95
C LYS A 71 12.07 0.41 -10.86
N CYS A 72 11.45 -0.12 -9.80
CA CYS A 72 10.01 -0.10 -9.57
C CYS A 72 9.74 0.30 -8.11
N ASP A 73 10.48 1.31 -7.62
CA ASP A 73 10.52 1.68 -6.20
C ASP A 73 9.30 2.51 -5.77
N ARG A 74 8.53 3.00 -6.74
CA ARG A 74 7.35 3.85 -6.56
C ARG A 74 6.11 3.10 -7.04
N THR A 75 5.59 2.21 -6.21
CA THR A 75 4.43 1.38 -6.56
C THR A 75 3.12 2.10 -6.32
N PHE A 76 2.09 1.73 -7.08
CA PHE A 76 0.77 2.33 -6.98
C PHE A 76 -0.33 1.29 -7.21
N GLY A 77 -1.50 1.60 -6.66
CA GLY A 77 -2.78 1.02 -7.04
C GLY A 77 -3.73 2.15 -7.41
N GLU A 78 -4.23 2.15 -8.64
CA GLU A 78 -5.26 3.08 -9.10
C GLU A 78 -6.61 2.36 -9.11
N TYR A 79 -7.60 2.89 -8.41
CA TYR A 79 -8.90 2.26 -8.21
C TYR A 79 -9.96 3.06 -8.96
N LEU A 80 -10.59 2.45 -9.96
CA LEU A 80 -11.37 3.16 -10.97
C LEU A 80 -12.88 3.18 -10.67
N ASP A 81 -13.33 2.33 -9.74
CA ASP A 81 -14.73 2.16 -9.38
C ASP A 81 -14.98 2.40 -7.88
N ASP A 82 -16.19 2.84 -7.56
CA ASP A 82 -16.68 2.96 -6.18
C ASP A 82 -17.07 1.57 -5.65
N PRO A 83 -16.36 1.02 -4.64
CA PRO A 83 -16.62 -0.31 -4.11
C PRO A 83 -17.95 -0.43 -3.36
N ALA A 84 -18.61 0.69 -3.01
CA ALA A 84 -19.95 0.67 -2.46
C ALA A 84 -21.04 0.52 -3.53
N LYS A 85 -20.71 0.72 -4.81
CA LYS A 85 -21.68 0.71 -5.92
C LYS A 85 -21.44 -0.40 -6.93
N VAL A 86 -20.18 -0.80 -7.13
CA VAL A 86 -19.80 -1.84 -8.07
C VAL A 86 -19.58 -3.14 -7.30
N GLU A 87 -20.13 -4.22 -7.85
CA GLU A 87 -19.94 -5.57 -7.33
C GLU A 87 -18.45 -5.94 -7.30
N GLU A 88 -18.03 -6.60 -6.23
CA GLU A 88 -16.63 -6.90 -5.94
C GLU A 88 -15.88 -7.58 -7.10
N GLY A 89 -16.53 -8.53 -7.79
CA GLY A 89 -15.96 -9.24 -8.94
C GLY A 89 -15.82 -8.40 -10.22
N ARG A 90 -16.35 -7.18 -10.25
CA ARG A 90 -16.34 -6.27 -11.40
C ARG A 90 -15.57 -4.97 -11.15
N LEU A 91 -14.97 -4.83 -9.97
CA LEU A 91 -14.14 -3.68 -9.63
C LEU A 91 -12.88 -3.66 -10.49
N ARG A 92 -12.57 -2.50 -11.07
CA ARG A 92 -11.40 -2.30 -11.93
C ARG A 92 -10.32 -1.51 -11.22
N SER A 93 -9.09 -1.97 -11.37
CA SER A 93 -7.93 -1.25 -10.88
C SER A 93 -6.69 -1.48 -11.74
N PHE A 94 -5.73 -0.58 -11.63
CA PHE A 94 -4.39 -0.76 -12.18
C PHE A 94 -3.41 -0.95 -11.03
N GLY A 95 -2.62 -2.04 -11.08
CA GLY A 95 -1.53 -2.29 -10.15
C GLY A 95 -0.20 -2.16 -10.88
N GLY A 96 0.73 -1.36 -10.35
CA GLY A 96 1.98 -1.11 -11.05
C GLY A 96 2.98 -0.23 -10.30
N CYS A 97 3.89 0.37 -11.06
CA CYS A 97 4.84 1.34 -10.54
C CYS A 97 5.20 2.43 -11.54
N VAL A 98 5.70 3.53 -11.00
CA VAL A 98 6.27 4.63 -11.77
C VAL A 98 7.72 4.29 -12.10
N VAL A 99 8.06 4.37 -13.39
CA VAL A 99 9.41 4.19 -13.91
C VAL A 99 10.00 5.53 -14.36
N ASP A 100 11.33 5.64 -14.38
CA ASP A 100 12.01 6.90 -14.69
C ASP A 100 12.03 7.20 -16.20
N GLN A 101 11.98 6.16 -17.03
CA GLN A 101 12.02 6.24 -18.49
C GLN A 101 10.89 5.41 -19.09
N GLU A 102 10.34 5.89 -20.20
CA GLU A 102 9.39 5.12 -21.00
C GLU A 102 10.03 3.81 -21.46
N ILE A 103 9.30 2.70 -21.29
CA ILE A 103 9.76 1.38 -21.73
C ILE A 103 9.11 1.10 -23.07
N THR A 104 9.87 1.26 -24.15
CA THR A 104 9.47 0.80 -25.49
C THR A 104 9.93 -0.65 -25.68
N GLU A 105 9.00 -1.54 -25.97
CA GLU A 105 9.26 -2.92 -26.43
C GLU A 105 9.79 -2.96 -27.87
#